data_AF-A0A7F8QBC9-F1
#
_entry.id   AF-A0A7F8QBC9-F1
#
_cell.length_a   1.000
_cell.length_b   1.000
_cell.length_c   1.000
_cell.angle_alpha   90.00
_cell.angle_beta   90.00
_cell.angle_gamma   90.00
#
_symmetry.space_group_name_H-M   'P 1'
#
loop_
_entity.id
_entity.type
_entity.pdbx_description
1 polymer ?
#
loop_
_entity_poly.entity_id
_entity_poly.type
_entity_poly.pdbx_seq_one_letter_code
_entity_poly.pdbx_strand_id
1 'polypeptide(L)'
;MTAIFPAVKKKFMAELKELRHKEQSPYVVQSIISLIMGMKFFRIKMYPVEDFEASLQFMQECAHYFLEVKDKDIKHALAGLFVEILVPVAAAVKNEVNVPCLRNFVESLYDTTLELSSRKKHSLALYPLVTCLLCVSQKQLFLNRWHIFLNNCLSNLKNKDPKMARVALESLYRLLWVYMIRIKCESNTATQSRLITIITTLFPKGSRGVVPRDMPLNIFVKIIQFIAQVMEKLLAVGVI
;
A
#
# COMPACT_ATOMS: atom_id res chain seq x y z
N MET A 1 -15.59 10.11 19.88
CA MET A 1 -15.15 8.79 19.35
C MET A 1 -14.12 8.08 20.24
N THR A 2 -13.33 8.78 21.07
CA THR A 2 -12.24 8.20 21.87
C THR A 2 -12.68 7.23 22.97
N ALA A 3 -13.81 7.45 23.66
CA ALA A 3 -14.29 6.51 24.71
C ALA A 3 -14.95 5.22 24.17
N ILE A 4 -15.35 5.20 22.89
CA ILE A 4 -16.15 4.11 22.30
C ILE A 4 -15.25 3.06 21.63
N PHE A 5 -14.06 3.45 21.18
CA PHE A 5 -13.16 2.54 20.45
C PHE A 5 -12.74 1.31 21.26
N PRO A 6 -12.36 1.39 22.55
CA PRO A 6 -12.03 0.20 23.33
C PRO A 6 -13.18 -0.82 23.40
N ALA A 7 -14.42 -0.34 23.54
CA ALA A 7 -15.60 -1.20 23.54
C ALA A 7 -15.86 -1.83 22.16
N VAL A 8 -15.74 -1.05 21.08
CA VAL A 8 -15.89 -1.54 19.70
C VAL A 8 -14.80 -2.57 19.37
N LYS A 9 -13.54 -2.29 19.70
CA LYS A 9 -12.41 -3.23 19.55
C LYS A 9 -12.71 -4.53 20.28
N LYS A 10 -13.09 -4.45 21.57
CA LYS A 10 -13.40 -5.63 22.39
C LYS A 10 -14.53 -6.46 21.79
N LYS A 11 -15.62 -5.83 21.36
CA LYS A 11 -16.75 -6.50 20.72
C LYS A 11 -16.35 -7.16 19.40
N PHE A 12 -15.65 -6.43 18.53
CA PHE A 12 -15.15 -6.94 17.26
C PHE A 12 -14.25 -8.17 17.46
N MET A 13 -13.28 -8.10 18.38
CA MET A 13 -12.36 -9.22 18.61
C MET A 13 -13.07 -10.43 19.22
N ALA A 14 -14.06 -10.21 20.09
CA ALA A 14 -14.88 -11.29 20.64
C ALA A 14 -15.70 -11.99 19.56
N GLU A 15 -16.44 -11.23 18.73
CA GLU A 15 -17.25 -11.78 17.64
C GLU A 15 -16.39 -12.47 16.58
N LEU A 16 -15.24 -11.87 16.22
CA LEU A 16 -14.31 -12.48 15.27
C LEU A 16 -13.77 -13.80 15.80
N LYS A 17 -13.39 -13.85 17.08
CA LYS A 17 -12.94 -15.09 17.73
C LYS A 17 -14.04 -16.13 17.68
N GLU A 18 -15.28 -15.77 18.02
CA GLU A 18 -16.41 -16.71 18.03
C GLU A 18 -16.69 -17.28 16.64
N LEU A 19 -16.72 -16.42 15.60
CA LEU A 19 -16.92 -16.85 14.21
C LEU A 19 -15.79 -17.77 13.72
N ARG A 20 -14.54 -17.53 14.15
CA ARG A 20 -13.39 -18.36 13.79
C ARG A 20 -13.45 -19.78 14.37
N HIS A 21 -14.17 -19.98 15.48
CA HIS A 21 -14.33 -21.31 16.11
C HIS A 21 -15.50 -22.11 15.53
N LYS A 22 -16.38 -21.47 14.74
CA LYS A 22 -17.48 -22.16 14.07
C LYS A 22 -16.97 -23.00 12.89
N GLU A 23 -17.72 -24.05 12.57
CA GLU A 23 -17.48 -24.84 11.37
C GLU A 23 -17.51 -23.95 10.13
N GLN A 24 -16.50 -24.10 9.27
CA GLN A 24 -16.35 -23.23 8.11
C GLN A 24 -17.44 -23.52 7.08
N SER A 25 -18.24 -22.50 6.80
CA SER A 25 -19.29 -22.52 5.79
C SER A 25 -19.33 -21.18 5.06
N PRO A 26 -19.92 -21.10 3.85
CA PRO A 26 -20.07 -19.83 3.13
C PRO A 26 -20.74 -18.72 3.96
N TYR A 27 -21.69 -19.10 4.81
CA TYR A 27 -22.35 -18.16 5.74
C TYR A 27 -21.38 -17.59 6.78
N VAL A 28 -20.52 -18.43 7.37
CA VAL A 28 -19.52 -18.00 8.35
C VAL A 28 -18.48 -17.09 7.69
N VAL A 29 -18.02 -17.44 6.49
CA VAL A 29 -17.10 -16.60 5.69
C VAL A 29 -17.70 -15.22 5.45
N GLN A 30 -18.95 -15.16 4.99
CA GLN A 30 -19.63 -13.88 4.74
C GLN A 30 -19.86 -13.06 6.02
N SER A 31 -20.13 -13.73 7.14
CA SER A 31 -20.28 -13.08 8.45
C SER A 31 -18.96 -12.44 8.91
N ILE A 32 -17.84 -13.16 8.74
CA ILE A 32 -16.51 -12.64 9.04
C ILE A 32 -16.17 -11.44 8.14
N ILE A 33 -16.44 -11.54 6.84
CA ILE A 33 -16.22 -10.43 5.89
C ILE A 33 -17.04 -9.19 6.29
N SER A 34 -18.31 -9.38 6.63
CA SER A 34 -19.20 -8.29 7.04
C SER A 34 -18.72 -7.62 8.33
N LEU A 35 -18.25 -8.42 9.31
CA LEU A 35 -17.66 -7.93 10.54
C LEU A 35 -16.39 -7.10 10.27
N ILE A 36 -15.48 -7.59 9.41
CA ILE A 36 -14.27 -6.88 8.97
C ILE A 36 -14.63 -5.54 8.30
N MET A 37 -15.60 -5.55 7.39
CA MET A 37 -16.07 -4.33 6.71
C MET A 37 -16.67 -3.30 7.67
N GLY A 38 -17.26 -3.75 8.80
CA GLY A 38 -17.73 -2.86 9.86
C GLY A 38 -16.63 -1.99 10.47
N MET A 39 -15.37 -2.41 10.39
CA MET A 39 -14.22 -1.68 10.92
C MET A 39 -13.61 -0.67 9.94
N LYS A 40 -14.13 -0.54 8.70
CA LYS A 40 -13.55 0.36 7.67
C LYS A 40 -13.49 1.84 8.07
N PHE A 41 -14.32 2.26 9.01
CA PHE A 41 -14.35 3.62 9.53
C PHE A 41 -13.39 3.86 10.70
N PHE A 42 -12.67 2.83 11.13
CA PHE A 42 -11.62 2.99 12.12
C PHE A 42 -10.55 3.94 11.60
N ARG A 43 -10.15 4.90 12.43
CA ARG A 43 -9.11 5.87 12.11
C ARG A 43 -8.04 5.82 13.19
N ILE A 44 -6.79 5.68 12.74
CA ILE A 44 -5.63 5.74 13.62
C ILE A 44 -5.47 7.18 14.09
N LYS A 45 -5.41 7.37 15.40
CA LYS A 45 -5.05 8.66 16.00
C LYS A 45 -3.54 8.75 16.05
N MET A 46 -2.97 9.78 15.42
CA MET A 46 -1.51 9.93 15.31
C MET A 46 -0.86 10.42 16.61
N TYR A 47 -1.61 11.11 17.47
CA TYR A 47 -1.12 11.70 18.72
C TYR A 47 -2.16 11.59 19.85
N PRO A 48 -1.74 11.39 21.11
CA PRO A 48 -0.36 11.13 21.53
C PRO A 48 0.09 9.71 21.09
N VAL A 49 1.37 9.39 21.28
CA VAL A 49 1.99 8.16 20.73
C VAL A 49 1.32 6.89 21.27
N GLU A 50 0.81 6.93 22.49
CA GLU A 50 0.12 5.82 23.15
C GLU A 50 -1.19 5.47 22.42
N ASP A 51 -1.92 6.47 21.93
CA ASP A 51 -3.14 6.24 21.14
C ASP A 51 -2.81 5.68 19.75
N PHE A 52 -1.68 6.10 19.17
CA PHE A 52 -1.16 5.53 17.93
C PHE A 52 -0.78 4.06 18.11
N GLU A 53 -0.02 3.74 19.15
CA GLU A 53 0.39 2.38 19.50
C GLU A 53 -0.80 1.47 19.79
N ALA A 54 -1.79 1.94 20.57
CA ALA A 54 -3.01 1.18 20.85
C ALA A 54 -3.81 0.89 19.57
N SER A 55 -3.86 1.85 18.65
CA SER A 55 -4.49 1.69 17.34
C SER A 55 -3.75 0.66 16.48
N LEU A 56 -2.42 0.69 16.47
CA LEU A 56 -1.59 -0.27 15.73
C LEU A 56 -1.60 -1.67 16.35
N GLN A 57 -1.78 -1.79 17.67
CA GLN A 57 -1.94 -3.09 18.32
C GLN A 57 -3.18 -3.82 17.81
N PHE A 58 -4.31 -3.11 17.65
CA PHE A 58 -5.50 -3.67 17.00
C PHE A 58 -5.21 -4.11 15.56
N MET A 59 -4.53 -3.26 14.78
CA MET A 59 -4.13 -3.61 13.41
C MET A 59 -3.25 -4.86 13.38
N GLN A 60 -2.34 -5.01 14.35
CA GLN A 60 -1.47 -6.17 14.49
C GLN A 60 -2.26 -7.46 14.78
N GLU A 61 -3.30 -7.41 15.62
CA GLU A 61 -4.20 -8.57 15.85
C GLU A 61 -4.88 -9.01 14.54
N CYS A 62 -5.35 -8.06 13.73
CA CYS A 62 -5.88 -8.36 12.40
C CYS A 62 -4.80 -8.87 11.43
N ALA A 63 -3.56 -8.37 11.52
CA ALA A 63 -2.44 -8.81 10.69
C ALA A 63 -2.10 -10.28 10.93
N HIS A 64 -2.07 -10.72 12.19
CA HIS A 64 -1.91 -12.14 12.52
C HIS A 64 -2.99 -12.99 11.85
N TYR A 65 -4.25 -12.56 11.90
CA TYR A 65 -5.32 -13.29 11.23
C TYR A 65 -5.17 -13.31 9.70
N PHE A 66 -4.72 -12.21 9.09
CA PHE A 66 -4.43 -12.14 7.65
C PHE A 66 -3.37 -13.17 7.21
N LEU A 67 -2.34 -13.37 8.03
CA LEU A 67 -1.28 -14.36 7.78
C LEU A 67 -1.80 -15.80 7.94
N GLU A 68 -2.61 -16.06 8.96
CA GLU A 68 -3.16 -17.40 9.26
C GLU A 68 -4.26 -17.84 8.29
N VAL A 69 -5.14 -16.93 7.88
CA VAL A 69 -6.36 -17.28 7.16
C VAL A 69 -6.03 -17.84 5.77
N LYS A 70 -6.62 -18.98 5.42
CA LYS A 70 -6.46 -19.62 4.10
C LYS A 70 -7.53 -19.16 3.11
N ASP A 71 -8.70 -18.79 3.61
CA ASP A 71 -9.82 -18.32 2.79
C ASP A 71 -9.43 -17.03 2.06
N LYS A 72 -9.63 -17.03 0.74
CA LYS A 72 -9.22 -15.94 -0.14
C LYS A 72 -10.03 -14.68 0.12
N ASP A 73 -11.34 -14.80 0.30
CA ASP A 73 -12.24 -13.65 0.36
C ASP A 73 -12.11 -12.94 1.71
N ILE A 74 -11.91 -13.69 2.80
CA ILE A 74 -11.53 -13.11 4.11
C ILE A 74 -10.18 -12.38 4.00
N LYS A 75 -9.18 -12.99 3.34
CA LYS A 75 -7.87 -12.36 3.15
C LYS A 75 -7.97 -11.06 2.36
N HIS A 76 -8.80 -11.04 1.32
CA HIS A 76 -9.08 -9.84 0.53
C HIS A 76 -9.81 -8.76 1.33
N ALA A 77 -10.76 -9.14 2.18
CA ALA A 77 -11.45 -8.20 3.07
C ALA A 77 -10.49 -7.55 4.08
N LEU A 78 -9.60 -8.32 4.70
CA LEU A 78 -8.56 -7.80 5.60
C LEU A 78 -7.60 -6.86 4.86
N ALA A 79 -7.18 -7.21 3.65
CA ALA A 79 -6.34 -6.33 2.85
C ALA A 79 -7.02 -5.00 2.53
N GLY A 80 -8.31 -5.03 2.16
CA GLY A 80 -9.11 -3.83 1.94
C GLY A 80 -9.22 -2.98 3.21
N LEU A 81 -9.48 -3.61 4.37
CA LEU A 81 -9.53 -2.92 5.66
C LEU A 81 -8.20 -2.19 5.96
N PHE A 82 -7.06 -2.87 5.78
CA PHE A 82 -5.75 -2.26 6.01
C PHE A 82 -5.51 -1.07 5.08
N VAL A 83 -5.87 -1.18 3.80
CA VAL A 83 -5.73 -0.07 2.83
C VAL A 83 -6.56 1.13 3.27
N GLU A 84 -7.84 0.94 3.61
CA GLU A 84 -8.73 2.01 4.06
C GLU A 84 -8.22 2.76 5.30
N ILE A 85 -7.60 2.03 6.23
CA ILE A 85 -7.05 2.60 7.46
C ILE A 85 -5.69 3.26 7.21
N LEU A 86 -4.83 2.67 6.39
CA LEU A 86 -3.45 3.13 6.19
C LEU A 86 -3.32 4.25 5.15
N VAL A 87 -4.25 4.41 4.21
CA VAL A 87 -4.19 5.51 3.23
C VAL A 87 -4.15 6.89 3.91
N PRO A 88 -5.01 7.22 4.89
CA PRO A 88 -4.91 8.47 5.64
C PRO A 88 -3.59 8.58 6.43
N VAL A 89 -3.10 7.47 6.99
CA VAL A 89 -1.82 7.46 7.71
C VAL A 89 -0.68 7.80 6.76
N ALA A 90 -0.61 7.16 5.58
CA ALA A 90 0.41 7.42 4.57
C ALA A 90 0.47 8.89 4.13
N ALA A 91 -0.68 9.59 4.14
CA ALA A 91 -0.74 11.01 3.80
C ALA A 91 -0.22 11.93 4.92
N ALA A 92 -0.28 11.51 6.18
CA ALA A 92 0.08 12.30 7.35
C ALA A 92 1.41 11.91 8.00
N VAL A 93 1.90 10.68 7.73
CA VAL A 93 3.03 10.07 8.43
C VAL A 93 4.33 10.85 8.16
N LYS A 94 5.04 11.17 9.24
CA LYS A 94 6.35 11.82 9.24
C LYS A 94 7.32 10.96 10.03
N ASN A 95 7.46 11.25 11.33
CA ASN A 95 8.39 10.56 12.21
C ASN A 95 7.81 9.25 12.76
N GLU A 96 6.50 9.05 12.64
CA GLU A 96 5.79 7.87 13.13
C GLU A 96 6.22 6.59 12.40
N VAL A 97 6.79 6.68 11.20
CA VAL A 97 7.45 5.54 10.53
C VAL A 97 8.55 4.93 11.39
N ASN A 98 9.17 5.72 12.29
CA ASN A 98 10.23 5.27 13.19
C ASN A 98 9.69 4.59 14.46
N VAL A 99 8.38 4.63 14.70
CA VAL A 99 7.75 3.99 15.88
C VAL A 99 7.77 2.46 15.68
N PRO A 100 8.26 1.68 16.66
CA PRO A 100 8.41 0.23 16.51
C PRO A 100 7.14 -0.52 16.13
N CYS A 101 5.96 -0.12 16.63
CA CYS A 101 4.71 -0.81 16.33
C CYS A 101 4.36 -0.75 14.84
N LEU A 102 4.55 0.40 14.17
CA LEU A 102 4.31 0.55 12.75
C LEU A 102 5.37 -0.19 11.92
N ARG A 103 6.64 -0.12 12.33
CA ARG A 103 7.72 -0.87 11.67
C ARG A 103 7.43 -2.38 11.69
N ASN A 104 7.16 -2.92 12.88
CA ASN A 104 6.91 -4.35 13.06
C ASN A 104 5.66 -4.80 12.29
N PHE A 105 4.61 -3.97 12.28
CA PHE A 105 3.42 -4.22 11.47
C PHE A 105 3.75 -4.34 9.98
N VAL A 106 4.51 -3.39 9.43
CA VAL A 106 4.92 -3.40 8.02
C VAL A 106 5.80 -4.62 7.70
N GLU A 107 6.82 -4.86 8.52
CA GLU A 107 7.77 -5.97 8.34
C GLU A 107 7.07 -7.34 8.43
N SER A 108 6.08 -7.50 9.32
CA SER A 108 5.33 -8.75 9.46
C SER A 108 4.45 -9.10 8.25
N LEU A 109 4.06 -8.10 7.46
CA LEU A 109 3.11 -8.29 6.35
C LEU A 109 3.76 -8.19 4.96
N TYR A 110 4.87 -7.45 4.81
CA TYR A 110 5.36 -7.04 3.50
C TYR A 110 5.67 -8.23 2.57
N ASP A 111 6.53 -9.16 3.01
CA ASP A 111 7.02 -10.23 2.14
C ASP A 111 5.88 -11.18 1.72
N THR A 112 5.02 -11.59 2.66
CA THR A 112 3.85 -12.43 2.37
C THR A 112 2.87 -11.73 1.43
N THR A 113 2.62 -10.43 1.64
CA THR A 113 1.69 -9.68 0.79
C THR A 113 2.25 -9.52 -0.62
N LEU A 114 3.56 -9.21 -0.75
CA LEU A 114 4.24 -9.10 -2.03
C LEU A 114 4.18 -10.43 -2.80
N GLU A 115 4.52 -11.54 -2.15
CA GLU A 115 4.48 -12.87 -2.76
C GLU A 115 3.08 -13.20 -3.27
N LEU A 116 2.05 -13.04 -2.43
CA LEU A 116 0.67 -13.32 -2.82
C LEU A 116 0.18 -12.38 -3.93
N SER A 117 0.62 -11.12 -3.95
CA SER A 117 0.22 -10.14 -4.96
C SER A 117 0.67 -10.53 -6.38
N SER A 118 1.75 -11.30 -6.52
CA SER A 118 2.22 -11.81 -7.82
C SER A 118 1.23 -12.79 -8.46
N ARG A 119 0.33 -13.38 -7.68
CA ARG A 119 -0.64 -14.37 -8.15
C ARG A 119 -1.89 -13.66 -8.69
N LYS A 120 -2.25 -13.94 -9.95
CA LYS A 120 -3.38 -13.28 -10.65
C LYS A 120 -4.70 -13.26 -9.85
N LYS A 121 -4.99 -14.32 -9.08
CA LYS A 121 -6.20 -14.39 -8.25
C LYS A 121 -6.23 -13.41 -7.05
N HIS A 122 -5.09 -12.86 -6.64
CA HIS A 122 -4.98 -11.94 -5.52
C HIS A 122 -4.49 -10.54 -5.91
N SER A 123 -3.90 -10.37 -7.10
CA SER A 123 -3.22 -9.14 -7.50
C SER A 123 -4.05 -7.88 -7.30
N LEU A 124 -5.30 -7.85 -7.79
CA LEU A 124 -6.18 -6.68 -7.67
C LEU A 124 -6.42 -6.26 -6.20
N ALA A 125 -6.56 -7.22 -5.30
CA ALA A 125 -6.83 -6.95 -3.89
C ALA A 125 -5.55 -6.58 -3.11
N LEU A 126 -4.40 -7.15 -3.47
CA LEU A 126 -3.18 -7.03 -2.68
C LEU A 126 -2.22 -5.94 -3.17
N TYR A 127 -2.26 -5.53 -4.44
CA TYR A 127 -1.44 -4.41 -4.94
C TYR A 127 -1.61 -3.13 -4.11
N PRO A 128 -2.85 -2.70 -3.79
CA PRO A 128 -3.05 -1.54 -2.94
C PRO A 128 -2.45 -1.73 -1.54
N LEU A 129 -2.49 -2.94 -0.98
CA LEU A 129 -1.89 -3.23 0.33
C LEU A 129 -0.37 -3.16 0.28
N VAL A 130 0.30 -3.82 -0.69
CA VAL A 130 1.76 -3.71 -0.86
C VAL A 130 2.17 -2.24 -1.00
N THR A 131 1.41 -1.48 -1.78
CA THR A 131 1.62 -0.04 -1.94
C THR A 131 1.52 0.70 -0.62
N CYS A 132 0.45 0.47 0.16
CA CYS A 132 0.24 1.13 1.45
C CYS A 132 1.36 0.79 2.44
N LEU A 133 1.76 -0.48 2.53
CA LEU A 133 2.85 -0.92 3.42
C LEU A 133 4.16 -0.20 3.10
N LEU A 134 4.53 -0.08 1.82
CA LEU A 134 5.68 0.73 1.39
C LEU A 134 5.46 2.22 1.69
N CYS A 135 4.25 2.74 1.50
CA CYS A 135 3.95 4.14 1.78
C CYS A 135 4.01 4.49 3.25
N VAL A 136 3.89 3.55 4.18
CA VAL A 136 4.07 3.79 5.63
C VAL A 136 5.37 3.21 6.18
N SER A 137 6.22 2.61 5.34
CA SER A 137 7.47 2.03 5.79
C SER A 137 8.57 3.07 6.06
N GLN A 138 9.55 2.66 6.86
CA GLN A 138 10.80 3.42 7.04
C GLN A 138 11.58 3.55 5.73
N LYS A 139 12.43 4.58 5.67
CA LYS A 139 13.28 4.89 4.50
C LYS A 139 14.10 3.69 4.04
N GLN A 140 14.76 2.99 4.97
CA GLN A 140 15.64 1.87 4.64
C GLN A 140 14.88 0.71 4.00
N LEU A 141 13.77 0.28 4.62
CA LEU A 141 12.92 -0.78 4.06
C LEU A 141 12.39 -0.38 2.69
N PHE A 142 11.89 0.85 2.55
CA PHE A 142 11.37 1.34 1.27
C PHE A 142 12.44 1.24 0.17
N LEU A 143 13.61 1.85 0.34
CA LEU A 143 14.67 1.86 -0.68
C LEU A 143 15.14 0.45 -1.05
N ASN A 144 15.22 -0.44 -0.05
CA ASN A 144 15.65 -1.83 -0.24
C ASN A 144 14.61 -2.70 -0.96
N ARG A 145 13.32 -2.34 -0.95
CA ARG A 145 12.26 -3.25 -1.37
C ARG A 145 11.36 -2.71 -2.49
N TRP A 146 11.18 -1.39 -2.58
CA TRP A 146 10.19 -0.77 -3.49
C TRP A 146 10.44 -1.10 -4.95
N HIS A 147 11.70 -1.26 -5.36
CA HIS A 147 12.06 -1.53 -6.75
C HIS A 147 11.56 -2.90 -7.24
N ILE A 148 11.42 -3.88 -6.35
CA ILE A 148 10.85 -5.19 -6.68
C ILE A 148 9.38 -5.01 -7.08
N PHE A 149 8.63 -4.26 -6.27
CA PHE A 149 7.22 -4.01 -6.54
C PHE A 149 7.00 -2.99 -7.68
N LEU A 150 7.93 -2.05 -7.88
CA LEU A 150 7.95 -1.15 -9.04
C LEU A 150 7.93 -1.96 -10.35
N ASN A 151 8.81 -2.95 -10.48
CA ASN A 151 8.87 -3.80 -11.68
C ASN A 151 7.55 -4.53 -11.94
N ASN A 152 6.90 -5.01 -10.87
CA ASN A 152 5.57 -5.63 -10.95
C ASN A 152 4.50 -4.64 -11.44
N CYS A 153 4.53 -3.39 -10.93
CA CYS A 153 3.64 -2.34 -11.39
C CYS A 153 3.86 -2.03 -12.88
N LEU A 154 5.12 -1.78 -13.28
CA LEU A 154 5.46 -1.43 -14.67
C LEU A 154 5.06 -2.53 -15.66
N SER A 155 5.24 -3.80 -15.31
CA SER A 155 4.79 -4.93 -16.12
C SER A 155 3.26 -4.91 -16.31
N ASN A 156 2.51 -4.60 -15.24
CA ASN A 156 1.05 -4.57 -15.28
C ASN A 156 0.44 -3.31 -15.91
N LEU A 157 1.20 -2.25 -16.16
CA LEU A 157 0.72 -1.09 -16.94
C LEU A 157 0.41 -1.47 -18.39
N LYS A 158 1.08 -2.50 -18.92
CA LYS A 158 0.84 -3.04 -20.27
C LYS A 158 -0.20 -4.16 -20.29
N ASN A 159 -0.83 -4.46 -19.16
CA ASN A 159 -1.81 -5.54 -19.06
C ASN A 159 -3.08 -5.19 -19.87
N LYS A 160 -3.67 -6.21 -20.51
CA LYS A 160 -4.94 -6.06 -21.23
C LYS A 160 -6.12 -5.80 -20.30
N ASP A 161 -6.02 -6.18 -19.03
CA ASP A 161 -7.05 -5.91 -18.02
C ASP A 161 -6.98 -4.44 -17.54
N PRO A 162 -7.96 -3.59 -17.89
CA PRO A 162 -7.95 -2.18 -17.52
C PRO A 162 -7.99 -1.95 -16.00
N LYS A 163 -8.61 -2.86 -15.23
CA LYS A 163 -8.67 -2.75 -13.77
C LYS A 163 -7.28 -2.94 -13.17
N MET A 164 -6.54 -3.94 -13.65
CA MET A 164 -5.18 -4.20 -13.18
C MET A 164 -4.23 -3.07 -13.59
N ALA A 165 -4.34 -2.59 -14.83
CA ALA A 165 -3.55 -1.47 -15.32
C ALA A 165 -3.78 -0.19 -14.49
N ARG A 166 -5.03 0.09 -14.13
CA ARG A 166 -5.39 1.19 -13.23
C ARG A 166 -4.77 1.04 -11.85
N VAL A 167 -4.95 -0.13 -11.21
CA VAL A 167 -4.40 -0.39 -9.88
C VAL A 167 -2.86 -0.26 -9.89
N ALA A 168 -2.19 -0.79 -10.91
CA ALA A 168 -0.74 -0.66 -11.07
C ALA A 168 -0.30 0.81 -11.27
N LEU A 169 -1.04 1.62 -12.03
CA LEU A 169 -0.74 3.04 -12.23
C LEU A 169 -0.93 3.84 -10.94
N GLU A 170 -2.03 3.61 -10.22
CA GLU A 170 -2.27 4.26 -8.94
C GLU A 170 -1.22 3.86 -7.88
N SER A 171 -0.77 2.60 -7.88
CA SER A 171 0.34 2.13 -7.06
C SER A 171 1.63 2.86 -7.41
N LEU A 172 2.00 2.93 -8.69
CA LEU A 172 3.18 3.64 -9.17
C LEU A 172 3.17 5.12 -8.74
N TYR A 173 2.05 5.82 -8.93
CA TYR A 173 1.89 7.21 -8.53
C TYR A 173 2.19 7.42 -7.03
N ARG A 174 1.64 6.58 -6.15
CA ARG A 174 1.86 6.67 -4.70
C ARG A 174 3.31 6.38 -4.32
N LEU A 175 3.92 5.36 -4.92
CA LEU A 175 5.33 5.01 -4.69
C LEU A 175 6.28 6.13 -5.12
N LEU A 176 6.02 6.76 -6.27
CA LEU A 176 6.81 7.88 -6.76
C LEU A 176 6.75 9.08 -5.82
N TRP A 177 5.57 9.41 -5.28
CA TRP A 177 5.45 10.46 -4.28
C TRP A 177 6.31 10.17 -3.05
N VAL A 178 6.26 8.93 -2.54
CA VAL A 178 7.08 8.52 -1.39
C VAL A 178 8.58 8.59 -1.71
N TYR A 179 8.99 8.07 -2.86
CA TYR A 179 10.40 8.03 -3.27
C TYR A 179 10.98 9.44 -3.45
N MET A 180 10.29 10.30 -4.20
CA MET A 180 10.80 11.61 -4.60
C MET A 180 10.58 12.69 -3.56
N ILE A 181 9.39 12.71 -2.94
CA ILE A 181 8.98 13.81 -2.06
C ILE A 181 9.34 13.49 -0.61
N ARG A 182 8.94 12.32 -0.10
CA ARG A 182 9.16 11.96 1.31
C ARG A 182 10.59 11.52 1.59
N ILE A 183 11.11 10.56 0.83
CA ILE A 183 12.42 9.94 1.06
C ILE A 183 13.58 10.75 0.47
N LYS A 184 13.27 11.56 -0.55
CA LYS A 184 14.24 12.38 -1.32
C LYS A 184 15.27 11.52 -2.07
N CYS A 185 14.78 10.46 -2.71
CA CYS A 185 15.54 9.56 -3.58
C CYS A 185 16.70 8.81 -2.89
N GLU A 186 17.41 8.00 -3.67
CA GLU A 186 18.67 7.34 -3.29
C GLU A 186 19.85 8.04 -3.99
N SER A 187 20.91 7.32 -4.37
CA SER A 187 21.99 7.92 -5.19
C SER A 187 21.47 8.45 -6.52
N ASN A 188 22.14 9.48 -7.05
CA ASN A 188 21.71 10.17 -8.27
C ASN A 188 21.67 9.23 -9.50
N THR A 189 22.67 8.37 -9.66
CA THR A 189 22.75 7.41 -10.77
C THR A 189 21.63 6.36 -10.73
N ALA A 190 21.36 5.78 -9.56
CA ALA A 190 20.29 4.81 -9.40
C ALA A 190 18.92 5.47 -9.61
N THR A 191 18.75 6.68 -9.09
CA THR A 191 17.56 7.51 -9.32
C THR A 191 17.32 7.71 -10.81
N GLN A 192 18.31 8.24 -11.54
CA GLN A 192 18.21 8.48 -12.98
C GLN A 192 17.81 7.22 -13.76
N SER A 193 18.49 6.09 -13.52
CA SER A 193 18.20 4.82 -14.21
C SER A 193 16.74 4.36 -14.00
N ARG A 194 16.23 4.48 -12.78
CA ARG A 194 14.84 4.15 -12.47
C ARG A 194 13.86 5.10 -13.15
N LEU A 195 14.12 6.41 -13.12
CA LEU A 195 13.24 7.40 -13.75
C LEU A 195 13.17 7.20 -15.26
N ILE A 196 14.30 6.89 -15.91
CA ILE A 196 14.32 6.55 -17.34
C ILE A 196 13.43 5.34 -17.62
N THR A 197 13.52 4.28 -16.80
CA THR A 197 12.69 3.07 -16.96
C THR A 197 11.20 3.38 -16.82
N ILE A 198 10.83 4.22 -15.84
CA ILE A 198 9.44 4.65 -15.61
C ILE A 198 8.93 5.49 -16.78
N ILE A 199 9.70 6.50 -17.20
CA ILE A 199 9.36 7.39 -18.31
C ILE A 199 9.17 6.59 -19.60
N THR A 200 10.13 5.73 -19.94
CA THR A 200 10.04 4.94 -21.18
C THR A 200 8.89 3.94 -21.17
N THR A 201 8.43 3.52 -19.99
CA THR A 201 7.24 2.67 -19.85
C THR A 201 5.95 3.46 -20.02
N LEU A 202 5.82 4.62 -19.36
CA LEU A 202 4.62 5.46 -19.39
C LEU A 202 4.48 6.24 -20.70
N PHE A 203 5.61 6.63 -21.30
CA PHE A 203 5.74 7.47 -22.50
C PHE A 203 6.70 6.80 -23.50
N PRO A 204 6.28 5.71 -24.17
CA PRO A 204 7.15 4.99 -25.11
C PRO A 204 7.60 5.89 -26.26
N LYS A 205 8.89 5.83 -26.62
CA LYS A 205 9.44 6.56 -27.76
C LYS A 205 8.68 6.20 -29.05
N GLY A 206 8.30 7.21 -29.83
CA GLY A 206 7.52 7.03 -31.07
C GLY A 206 6.01 6.88 -30.86
N SER A 207 5.52 6.78 -29.62
CA SER A 207 4.09 6.85 -29.30
C SER A 207 3.64 8.30 -29.12
N ARG A 208 2.44 8.65 -29.62
CA ARG A 208 1.79 9.94 -29.35
C ARG A 208 0.93 9.93 -28.07
N GLY A 209 0.88 8.81 -27.35
CA GLY A 209 0.02 8.63 -26.19
C GLY A 209 0.71 8.00 -24.98
N VAL A 210 0.00 8.02 -23.86
CA VAL A 210 0.44 7.46 -22.57
C VAL A 210 0.06 5.98 -22.44
N VAL A 211 0.73 5.27 -21.55
CA VAL A 211 0.40 3.88 -21.19
C VAL A 211 0.05 3.80 -19.70
N PRO A 212 -1.17 3.36 -19.33
CA PRO A 212 -2.28 2.90 -20.18
C PRO A 212 -3.09 4.07 -20.78
N ARG A 213 -3.68 3.89 -21.97
CA ARG A 213 -4.38 4.95 -22.72
C ARG A 213 -5.70 5.41 -22.09
N ASP A 214 -6.45 4.49 -21.48
CA ASP A 214 -7.80 4.75 -20.97
C ASP A 214 -7.81 5.25 -19.52
N MET A 215 -6.68 5.77 -19.04
CA MET A 215 -6.51 6.24 -17.66
C MET A 215 -6.64 7.77 -17.56
N PRO A 216 -7.14 8.29 -16.43
CA PRO A 216 -7.22 9.73 -16.20
C PRO A 216 -5.86 10.44 -16.36
N LEU A 217 -5.80 11.44 -17.24
CA LEU A 217 -4.57 12.16 -17.58
C LEU A 217 -3.94 12.89 -16.38
N ASN A 218 -4.75 13.28 -15.39
CA ASN A 218 -4.29 13.94 -14.18
C ASN A 218 -3.24 13.13 -13.40
N ILE A 219 -3.29 11.80 -13.45
CA ILE A 219 -2.29 10.95 -12.78
C ILE A 219 -0.93 11.09 -13.48
N PHE A 220 -0.91 11.07 -14.81
CA PHE A 220 0.32 11.24 -15.60
C PHE A 220 0.92 12.63 -15.43
N VAL A 221 0.09 13.68 -15.43
CA VAL A 221 0.54 15.05 -15.19
C VAL A 221 1.26 15.15 -13.84
N LYS A 222 0.71 14.56 -12.78
CA LYS A 222 1.37 14.57 -11.47
C LYS A 222 2.67 13.76 -11.46
N ILE A 223 2.72 12.61 -12.15
CA ILE A 223 3.95 11.82 -12.29
C ILE A 223 5.03 12.65 -12.98
N ILE A 224 4.70 13.33 -14.07
CA ILE A 224 5.62 14.23 -14.79
C ILE A 224 6.09 15.35 -13.85
N GLN A 225 5.19 15.98 -13.10
CA GLN A 225 5.54 17.03 -12.14
C GLN A 225 6.56 16.55 -11.09
N PHE A 226 6.37 15.36 -10.52
CA PHE A 226 7.32 14.79 -9.55
C PHE A 226 8.68 14.51 -10.19
N ILE A 227 8.69 13.92 -11.39
CA ILE A 227 9.91 13.59 -12.12
C ILE A 227 10.68 14.85 -12.52
N ALA A 228 10.00 15.84 -13.07
CA ALA A 228 10.60 17.11 -13.51
C ALA A 228 11.28 17.83 -12.35
N GLN A 229 10.61 17.92 -11.20
CA GLN A 229 11.16 18.53 -9.99
C GLN A 229 12.45 17.84 -9.50
N VAL A 230 12.58 16.52 -9.70
CA VAL A 230 13.80 15.78 -9.33
C VAL A 230 14.88 15.93 -10.42
N MET A 231 14.51 15.88 -11.69
CA MET A 231 15.47 16.04 -12.80
C MET A 231 16.14 17.41 -12.80
N GLU A 232 15.39 18.47 -12.49
CA GLU A 232 15.95 19.82 -12.32
C GLU A 232 17.03 19.85 -11.22
N LYS A 233 16.79 19.17 -10.11
CA LYS A 233 17.80 19.03 -9.05
C LYS A 233 19.03 18.24 -9.49
N LEU A 234 18.84 17.18 -10.28
CA LEU A 234 19.94 16.36 -10.80
C LEU A 234 20.81 17.11 -11.80
N LEU A 235 20.20 17.94 -12.65
CA LEU A 235 20.89 18.87 -13.55
C LEU A 235 21.71 19.90 -12.75
N ALA A 236 21.12 20.48 -11.70
CA ALA A 236 21.80 21.46 -10.85
C ALA A 236 23.04 20.90 -10.14
N VAL A 237 23.13 19.59 -9.92
CA VAL A 237 24.29 18.91 -9.32
C VAL A 237 25.19 18.21 -10.35
N GLY A 238 24.98 18.44 -11.65
CA GLY A 238 25.85 17.98 -12.73
C GLY A 238 25.89 16.47 -12.96
N VAL A 239 24.84 15.73 -12.57
CA VAL A 239 24.76 14.28 -12.82
C VAL A 239 24.15 13.95 -14.19
N ILE A 240 23.45 14.91 -14.78
CA ILE A 240 22.89 14.91 -16.13
C ILE A 240 23.29 16.24 -16.75
#